data_AF-A0A933U136-F1
#
_entry.id   AF-A0A933U136-F1
#
_cell.length_a   1.000
_cell.length_b   1.000
_cell.length_c   1.000
_cell.angle_alpha   90.00
_cell.angle_beta   90.00
_cell.angle_gamma   90.00
#
_symmetry.space_group_name_H-M   'P 1'
#
loop_
_entity.id
_entity.type
_entity.pdbx_description
1 polymer ?
#
loop_
_entity_poly.entity_id
_entity_poly.type
_entity_poly.pdbx_seq_one_letter_code
_entity_poly.pdbx_strand_id
1 'polypeptide(L)'
;MNCKELTNDILLDCQKGAIPDEISEHLSACPPCRKRLKDIGNISSVLSETLTQDEMEAPPSVDEAVRQEIENISAMAQARKKSYFGFIAASTAACIAIGLGLTLIIRISDLRKAKNEISAMSERKTGLEQALQEKNSVLSQQEKQFLELKAQSVKEMESLKQSINNLNNALTEKEKLLARELLESRSKAEELIVETQRLNKALSEKDRIMDDLQKANAMLEETVQKREDLMAQSIGIIRQMDALKQQIAFLEDKLGFAKALIGDVNSDGAVDIADAQMIANYILQQKNPDDIKQFDLNKDGRVDVADSMLIARIILEK
;
A
#
# COMPACT_ATOMS: atom_id res chain seq x y z
N MET A 1 12.92 12.82 10.67
CA MET A 1 11.52 12.66 11.15
C MET A 1 10.74 11.74 10.23
N ASN A 2 9.96 10.80 10.77
CA ASN A 2 9.06 9.93 9.99
C ASN A 2 7.59 10.39 10.10
N CYS A 3 6.70 9.90 9.22
CA CYS A 3 5.30 10.33 9.18
C CYS A 3 4.52 10.04 10.48
N LYS A 4 4.97 9.10 11.32
CA LYS A 4 4.29 8.75 12.58
C LYS A 4 4.64 9.74 13.70
N GLU A 5 5.80 10.37 13.62
CA GLU A 5 6.26 11.39 14.57
C GLU A 5 5.61 12.75 14.33
N LEU A 6 5.06 13.00 13.12
CA LEU A 6 4.31 14.21 12.78
C LEU A 6 2.86 14.12 13.30
N THR A 7 2.66 14.41 14.58
CA THR A 7 1.33 14.47 15.20
C THR A 7 0.57 15.74 14.79
N ASN A 8 -0.76 15.74 14.98
CA ASN A 8 -1.58 16.92 14.69
C ASN A 8 -1.16 18.13 15.55
N ASP A 9 -0.72 17.92 16.78
CA ASP A 9 -0.32 18.99 17.69
C ASP A 9 0.94 19.71 17.19
N ILE A 10 1.95 18.95 16.74
CA ILE A 10 3.17 19.49 16.14
C ILE A 10 2.85 20.30 14.87
N LEU A 11 1.91 19.81 14.05
CA LEU A 11 1.45 20.51 12.86
C LEU A 11 0.67 21.78 13.19
N LEU A 12 -0.10 21.79 14.29
CA LEU A 12 -0.84 22.96 14.76
C LEU A 12 0.10 24.06 15.26
N ASP A 13 1.15 23.67 16.00
CA ASP A 13 2.16 24.60 16.50
C ASP A 13 2.99 25.21 15.35
N CYS A 14 3.26 24.43 14.30
CA CYS A 14 3.90 24.92 13.07
C CYS A 14 3.08 25.98 12.33
N GLN A 15 1.76 26.08 12.54
CA GLN A 15 0.95 27.16 11.95
C GLN A 15 1.03 28.46 12.75
N LYS A 16 1.37 28.38 14.04
CA LYS A 16 1.40 29.53 14.94
C LYS A 16 2.80 30.18 15.05
N GLY A 17 3.84 29.57 14.47
CA GLY A 17 5.22 30.02 14.59
C GLY A 17 6.13 29.58 13.44
N ALA A 18 7.44 29.80 13.59
CA ALA A 18 8.44 29.38 12.61
C ALA A 18 8.55 27.84 12.58
N ILE A 19 8.48 27.25 11.39
CA ILE A 19 8.60 25.80 11.19
C ILE A 19 10.06 25.39 11.40
N PRO A 20 10.37 24.46 12.34
CA PRO A 20 11.71 23.92 12.49
C PRO A 20 12.25 23.30 11.20
N ASP A 21 13.55 23.47 10.92
CA ASP A 21 14.19 23.04 9.66
C ASP A 21 13.95 21.54 9.38
N GLU A 22 13.99 20.70 10.41
CA GLU A 22 13.75 19.25 10.31
C GLU A 22 12.34 18.88 9.83
N ILE A 23 11.34 19.71 10.19
CA ILE A 23 9.94 19.53 9.76
C ILE A 23 9.77 20.07 8.34
N SER A 24 10.41 21.20 8.02
CA SER A 24 10.41 21.78 6.67
C SER A 24 10.98 20.79 5.65
N GLU A 25 12.12 20.16 5.98
CA GLU A 25 12.76 19.16 5.12
C GLU A 25 11.84 17.94 4.91
N HIS A 26 11.19 17.43 5.96
CA HIS A 26 10.23 16.32 5.82
C HIS A 26 9.00 16.69 4.98
N LEU A 27 8.40 17.87 5.19
CA LEU A 27 7.25 18.35 4.42
C LEU A 27 7.58 18.59 2.94
N SER A 28 8.85 18.88 2.64
CA SER A 28 9.37 18.97 1.28
C SER A 28 9.40 17.60 0.59
N ALA A 29 9.74 16.54 1.34
CA ALA A 29 9.89 15.18 0.83
C ALA A 29 8.61 14.32 0.88
N CYS A 30 7.61 14.68 1.70
CA CYS A 30 6.42 13.86 1.96
C CYS A 30 5.09 14.55 1.56
N PRO A 31 4.56 14.30 0.35
CA PRO A 31 3.30 14.89 -0.12
C PRO A 31 2.08 14.65 0.79
N PRO A 32 1.87 13.45 1.40
CA PRO A 32 0.76 13.21 2.32
C PRO A 32 0.77 14.12 3.54
N CYS A 33 1.93 14.33 4.18
CA CYS A 33 2.06 15.19 5.36
C CYS A 33 1.85 16.67 5.01
N ARG A 34 2.29 17.10 3.82
CA ARG A 34 2.02 18.45 3.31
C ARG A 34 0.52 18.70 3.10
N LYS A 35 -0.19 17.72 2.53
CA LYS A 35 -1.64 17.81 2.36
C LYS A 35 -2.34 17.93 3.72
N ARG A 36 -1.95 17.09 4.69
CA ARG A 36 -2.49 17.12 6.06
C ARG A 36 -2.30 18.48 6.75
N LEU A 37 -1.13 19.11 6.61
CA LEU A 37 -0.89 20.45 7.16
C LEU A 37 -1.82 21.51 6.54
N LYS A 38 -2.09 21.43 5.23
CA LYS A 38 -3.02 22.33 4.54
C LYS A 38 -4.46 22.12 5.03
N ASP A 39 -4.89 20.87 5.19
CA ASP A 39 -6.23 20.53 5.67
C ASP A 39 -6.47 21.06 7.10
N ILE A 40 -5.48 20.94 7.98
CA ILE A 40 -5.53 21.52 9.34
C ILE A 40 -5.68 23.04 9.30
N GLY A 41 -4.99 23.73 8.38
CA GLY A 41 -5.09 25.19 8.23
C GLY A 41 -6.48 25.66 7.81
N ASN A 42 -7.08 24.94 6.86
CA ASN A 42 -8.45 25.23 6.43
C ASN A 42 -9.46 25.01 7.56
N ILE A 43 -9.27 23.99 8.40
CA ILE A 43 -10.15 23.75 9.56
C ILE A 43 -9.98 24.87 10.59
N SER A 44 -8.75 25.30 10.87
CA SER A 44 -8.48 26.38 11.81
C SER A 44 -9.08 27.70 11.36
N SER A 45 -9.06 28.02 10.06
CA SER A 45 -9.68 29.25 9.53
C SER A 45 -11.19 29.22 9.68
N VAL A 46 -11.83 28.09 9.37
CA VAL A 46 -13.29 27.93 9.52
C VAL A 46 -13.72 28.07 10.99
N LEU A 47 -12.96 27.49 11.92
CA LEU A 47 -13.24 27.60 13.35
C LEU A 47 -13.07 29.02 13.88
N SER A 48 -12.07 29.77 13.39
CA SER A 48 -11.90 31.17 13.78
C SER A 48 -13.03 32.07 13.28
N GLU A 49 -13.60 31.76 12.12
CA GLU A 49 -14.71 32.51 11.52
C GLU A 49 -16.05 32.24 12.23
N THR A 50 -16.24 31.02 12.74
CA THR A 50 -17.44 30.64 13.49
C THR A 50 -17.42 31.13 14.94
N LEU A 51 -16.25 31.23 15.58
CA LEU A 51 -16.14 31.70 16.96
C LEU A 51 -16.36 33.22 17.11
N THR A 52 -16.34 34.00 16.02
CA THR A 52 -16.61 35.45 16.06
C THR A 52 -18.09 35.82 15.96
N GLN A 53 -19.02 34.86 15.84
CA GLN A 53 -20.45 35.14 15.66
C GLN A 53 -21.33 34.97 16.91
N ASP A 54 -20.75 34.68 18.08
CA ASP A 54 -21.49 34.47 19.34
C ASP A 54 -21.46 35.69 20.29
N GLU A 55 -21.54 36.90 19.75
CA GLU A 55 -22.12 38.03 20.51
C GLU A 55 -23.65 37.99 20.37
N MET A 56 -24.27 36.99 21.02
CA MET A 56 -25.71 37.02 21.29
C MET A 56 -25.98 38.10 22.35
N GLU A 57 -26.44 39.28 21.90
CA GLU A 57 -27.11 40.23 22.78
C GLU A 57 -28.27 39.52 23.49
N ALA A 58 -28.18 39.42 24.83
CA ALA A 58 -29.20 38.82 25.65
C ALA A 58 -30.52 39.61 25.51
N PRO A 59 -31.67 38.96 25.28
CA PRO A 59 -32.95 39.65 25.29
C PRO A 59 -33.20 40.25 26.69
N PRO A 60 -33.80 41.44 26.79
CA PRO A 60 -34.09 42.08 28.06
C PRO A 60 -34.94 41.13 28.93
N SER A 61 -34.55 40.98 30.19
CA SER A 61 -35.25 40.13 31.14
C SER A 61 -36.69 40.59 31.31
N VAL A 62 -37.60 39.64 31.44
CA VAL A 62 -39.05 39.84 31.62
C VAL A 62 -39.37 40.82 32.77
N ASP A 63 -38.48 40.96 33.75
CA ASP A 63 -38.62 41.90 34.87
C ASP A 63 -38.57 43.38 34.47
N GLU A 64 -37.84 43.74 33.40
CA GLU A 64 -37.72 45.14 32.97
C GLU A 64 -38.99 45.61 32.24
N ALA A 65 -39.57 44.73 31.41
CA ALA A 65 -40.84 44.99 30.73
C ALA A 65 -42.02 45.09 31.71
N VAL A 66 -42.01 44.31 32.80
CA VAL A 66 -43.05 44.38 33.84
C VAL A 66 -42.91 45.64 34.70
N ARG A 67 -41.69 46.12 34.97
CA ARG A 67 -41.45 47.39 35.68
C ARG A 67 -42.02 48.59 34.93
N GLN A 68 -41.82 48.63 33.61
CA GLN A 68 -42.27 49.75 32.78
C GLN A 68 -43.80 49.88 32.74
N GLU A 69 -44.52 48.77 32.79
CA GLU A 69 -45.99 48.78 32.79
C GLU A 69 -46.59 49.15 34.15
N ILE A 70 -45.92 48.79 35.26
CA ILE A 70 -46.33 49.18 36.62
C ILE A 70 -46.18 50.69 36.84
N GLU A 71 -45.11 51.31 36.31
CA GLU A 71 -44.94 52.76 36.37
C GLU A 71 -46.04 53.50 35.58
N ASN A 72 -46.41 53.01 34.40
CA ASN A 72 -47.49 53.57 33.58
C ASN A 72 -48.87 53.52 34.27
N ILE A 73 -49.19 52.42 34.97
CA ILE A 73 -50.47 52.28 35.69
C ILE A 73 -50.52 53.19 36.93
N SER A 74 -49.40 53.37 37.63
CA SER A 74 -49.33 54.24 38.81
C SER A 74 -49.48 55.73 38.47
N ALA A 75 -48.99 56.15 37.29
CA ALA A 75 -49.13 57.51 36.78
C ALA A 75 -50.60 57.87 36.44
N MET A 76 -51.39 56.91 35.93
CA MET A 76 -52.81 57.13 35.64
C MET A 76 -53.69 57.24 36.90
N ALA A 77 -53.29 56.60 38.01
CA ALA A 77 -54.03 56.65 39.26
C ALA A 77 -53.89 57.99 40.01
N GLN A 78 -52.76 58.70 39.85
CA GLN A 78 -52.54 60.00 40.51
C GLN A 78 -53.25 61.17 39.81
N ALA A 79 -53.69 61.01 38.56
CA ALA A 79 -54.37 62.07 37.80
C ALA A 79 -55.87 62.25 38.15
N ARG A 80 -56.48 61.38 38.99
CA ARG A 80 -57.93 61.41 39.29
C ARG A 80 -58.35 61.92 40.67
N LYS A 81 -57.45 62.47 41.49
CA LYS A 81 -57.80 63.10 42.78
C LYS A 81 -57.47 64.58 42.80
N LYS A 82 -58.25 65.40 42.09
CA LYS A 82 -58.36 66.85 42.31
C LYS A 82 -59.57 67.41 41.55
N SER A 83 -60.77 67.26 42.07
CA SER A 83 -61.86 68.20 41.82
C SER A 83 -63.04 67.92 42.76
N TYR A 84 -63.66 69.00 43.22
CA TYR A 84 -64.88 69.08 44.04
C TYR A 84 -64.77 68.82 45.55
N PHE A 85 -64.42 69.87 46.30
CA PHE A 85 -65.07 70.15 47.58
C PHE A 85 -65.05 71.66 47.85
N GLY A 86 -66.23 72.26 48.00
CA GLY A 86 -66.39 73.60 48.55
C GLY A 86 -67.45 74.43 47.83
N PHE A 87 -68.66 74.54 48.41
CA PHE A 87 -69.37 75.82 48.55
C PHE A 87 -70.46 75.72 49.64
N ILE A 88 -70.09 76.27 50.80
CA ILE A 88 -70.78 77.22 51.70
C ILE A 88 -72.23 76.96 52.17
N ALA A 89 -72.35 76.99 53.49
CA ALA A 89 -73.54 77.15 54.31
C ALA A 89 -74.05 78.60 54.35
N ALA A 90 -75.38 78.77 54.41
CA ALA A 90 -76.11 79.51 55.46
C ALA A 90 -77.47 80.05 54.99
N SER A 91 -78.44 80.03 55.91
CA SER A 91 -79.54 81.00 56.10
C SER A 91 -81.00 80.49 55.91
N THR A 92 -81.70 80.50 57.05
CA THR A 92 -83.11 80.93 57.27
C THR A 92 -84.29 79.99 56.97
N ALA A 93 -84.40 78.94 57.78
CA ALA A 93 -85.42 78.70 58.84
C ALA A 93 -86.93 79.05 58.69
N ALA A 94 -87.46 79.51 57.56
CA ALA A 94 -88.92 79.72 57.38
C ALA A 94 -89.56 78.87 56.28
N CYS A 95 -88.77 78.03 55.60
CA CYS A 95 -89.24 77.02 54.65
C CYS A 95 -89.31 75.62 55.27
N ILE A 96 -89.23 75.46 56.59
CA ILE A 96 -89.02 74.14 57.22
C ILE A 96 -90.22 73.20 57.08
N ALA A 97 -91.47 73.64 57.01
CA ALA A 97 -92.61 72.70 56.87
C ALA A 97 -92.83 72.20 55.42
N ILE A 98 -92.68 73.06 54.42
CA ILE A 98 -92.80 72.68 52.99
C ILE A 98 -91.46 72.15 52.44
N GLY A 99 -90.34 72.66 52.94
CA GLY A 99 -89.00 72.19 52.67
C GLY A 99 -88.70 70.82 53.28
N LEU A 100 -89.25 70.47 54.46
CA LEU A 100 -89.18 69.08 54.98
C LEU A 100 -90.02 68.11 54.14
N GLY A 101 -91.18 68.52 53.62
CA GLY A 101 -91.99 67.72 52.69
C GLY A 101 -91.30 67.51 51.33
N LEU A 102 -90.75 68.56 50.73
CA LEU A 102 -89.98 68.47 49.47
C LEU A 102 -88.64 67.75 49.65
N THR A 103 -87.93 67.94 50.77
CA THR A 103 -86.71 67.15 51.05
C THR A 103 -87.01 65.69 51.39
N LEU A 104 -88.17 65.37 51.98
CA LEU A 104 -88.66 63.98 52.12
C LEU A 104 -88.98 63.36 50.75
N ILE A 105 -89.64 64.10 49.85
CA ILE A 105 -89.94 63.62 48.49
C ILE A 105 -88.65 63.43 47.68
N ILE A 106 -87.71 64.38 47.75
CA ILE A 106 -86.37 64.26 47.13
C ILE A 106 -85.62 63.05 47.72
N ARG A 107 -85.60 62.88 49.05
CA ARG A 107 -84.99 61.70 49.70
C ARG A 107 -85.68 60.39 49.32
N ILE A 108 -87.00 60.35 49.16
CA ILE A 108 -87.72 59.15 48.71
C ILE A 108 -87.39 58.83 47.24
N SER A 109 -87.26 59.85 46.39
CA SER A 109 -86.80 59.70 45.01
C SER A 109 -85.36 59.19 44.95
N ASP A 110 -84.47 59.77 45.77
CA ASP A 110 -83.07 59.34 45.88
C ASP A 110 -82.96 57.91 46.44
N LEU A 111 -83.81 57.53 47.41
CA LEU A 111 -83.89 56.17 47.93
C LEU A 111 -84.43 55.17 46.89
N ARG A 112 -85.38 55.56 46.04
CA ARG A 112 -85.83 54.73 44.90
C ARG A 112 -84.73 54.58 43.86
N LYS A 113 -84.02 55.65 43.55
CA LYS A 113 -82.89 55.62 42.63
C LYS A 113 -81.77 54.73 43.16
N ALA A 114 -81.40 54.87 44.43
CA ALA A 114 -80.45 54.01 45.11
C ALA A 114 -80.93 52.54 45.14
N LYS A 115 -82.23 52.28 45.35
CA LYS A 115 -82.79 50.91 45.29
C LYS A 115 -82.67 50.29 43.90
N ASN A 116 -82.94 51.05 42.85
CA ASN A 116 -82.79 50.59 41.47
C ASN A 116 -81.31 50.39 41.10
N GLU A 117 -80.42 51.24 41.58
CA GLU A 117 -78.97 51.08 41.42
C GLU A 117 -78.46 49.84 42.18
N ILE A 118 -78.98 49.58 43.38
CA ILE A 118 -78.67 48.37 44.16
C ILE A 118 -79.19 47.10 43.46
N SER A 119 -80.38 47.11 42.85
CA SER A 119 -80.87 45.94 42.10
C SER A 119 -80.03 45.70 40.84
N ALA A 120 -79.69 46.76 40.10
CA ALA A 120 -78.80 46.67 38.95
C ALA A 120 -77.39 46.19 39.34
N MET A 121 -76.88 46.61 40.50
CA MET A 121 -75.61 46.12 41.05
C MET A 121 -75.68 44.64 41.46
N SER A 122 -76.81 44.20 42.02
CA SER A 122 -77.04 42.79 42.35
C SER A 122 -77.08 41.90 41.09
N GLU A 123 -77.78 42.34 40.05
CA GLU A 123 -77.80 41.64 38.76
C GLU A 123 -76.40 41.58 38.14
N ARG A 124 -75.65 42.69 38.16
CA ARG A 124 -74.24 42.70 37.70
C ARG A 124 -73.36 41.75 38.52
N LYS A 125 -73.54 41.70 39.85
CA LYS A 125 -72.78 40.79 40.72
C LYS A 125 -73.05 39.33 40.36
N THR A 126 -74.32 38.95 40.22
CA THR A 126 -74.69 37.57 39.85
C THR A 126 -74.18 37.20 38.45
N GLY A 127 -74.26 38.11 37.48
CA GLY A 127 -73.67 37.89 36.15
C GLY A 127 -72.14 37.74 36.20
N LEU A 128 -71.46 38.51 37.05
CA LEU A 128 -70.01 38.39 37.24
C LEU A 128 -69.63 37.05 37.90
N GLU A 129 -70.40 36.60 38.89
CA GLU A 129 -70.20 35.31 39.55
C GLU A 129 -70.39 34.14 38.58
N GLN A 130 -71.40 34.19 37.71
CA GLN A 130 -71.61 33.20 36.66
C GLN A 130 -70.45 33.18 35.65
N ALA A 131 -70.01 34.35 35.18
CA ALA A 131 -68.86 34.46 34.27
C ALA A 131 -67.55 33.96 34.93
N LEU A 132 -67.37 34.20 36.23
CA LEU A 132 -66.25 33.68 37.00
C LEU A 132 -66.31 32.15 37.09
N GLN A 133 -67.48 31.58 37.37
CA GLN A 133 -67.68 30.14 37.45
C GLN A 133 -67.43 29.47 36.08
N GLU A 134 -67.89 30.06 34.99
CA GLU A 134 -67.64 29.57 33.63
C GLU A 134 -66.13 29.61 33.31
N LYS A 135 -65.45 30.73 33.57
CA LYS A 135 -64.00 30.83 33.38
C LYS A 135 -63.22 29.80 34.20
N ASN A 136 -63.61 29.56 35.45
CA ASN A 136 -62.97 28.55 36.29
C ASN A 136 -63.17 27.14 35.75
N SER A 137 -64.35 26.83 35.19
CA SER A 137 -64.61 25.53 34.56
C SER A 137 -63.76 25.33 33.29
N VAL A 138 -63.60 26.37 32.47
CA VAL A 138 -62.75 26.33 31.27
C VAL A 138 -61.28 26.18 31.66
N LEU A 139 -60.81 26.94 32.66
CA LEU A 139 -59.43 26.83 33.15
C LEU A 139 -59.14 25.41 33.67
N SER A 140 -60.05 24.84 34.46
CA SER A 140 -59.92 23.47 34.96
C SER A 140 -59.88 22.43 33.83
N GLN A 141 -60.68 22.62 32.78
CA GLN A 141 -60.65 21.75 31.60
C GLN A 141 -59.31 21.88 30.83
N GLN A 142 -58.80 23.10 30.65
CA GLN A 142 -57.52 23.35 30.01
C GLN A 142 -56.35 22.75 30.80
N GLU A 143 -56.35 22.87 32.14
CA GLU A 143 -55.36 22.24 33.00
C GLU A 143 -55.36 20.72 32.85
N LYS A 144 -56.54 20.10 32.79
CA LYS A 144 -56.66 18.66 32.57
C LYS A 144 -56.12 18.24 31.20
N GLN A 145 -56.46 18.95 30.14
CA GLN A 145 -55.92 18.69 28.79
C GLN A 145 -54.40 18.85 28.74
N PHE A 146 -53.87 19.88 29.40
CA PHE A 146 -52.42 20.10 29.48
C PHE A 146 -51.72 18.97 30.24
N LEU A 147 -52.31 18.48 31.34
CA LEU A 147 -51.80 17.33 32.09
C LEU A 147 -51.82 16.04 31.26
N GLU A 148 -52.89 15.80 30.50
CA GLU A 148 -53.00 14.64 29.59
C GLU A 148 -51.95 14.70 28.47
N LEU A 149 -51.79 15.86 27.82
CA LEU A 149 -50.75 16.08 26.80
C LEU A 149 -49.33 15.90 27.37
N LYS A 150 -49.08 16.40 28.58
CA LYS A 150 -47.80 16.21 29.27
C LYS A 150 -47.54 14.74 29.61
N ALA A 151 -48.56 14.00 30.03
CA ALA A 151 -48.44 12.57 30.29
C ALA A 151 -48.17 11.78 29.00
N GLN A 152 -48.81 12.17 27.89
CA GLN A 152 -48.57 11.56 26.58
C GLN A 152 -47.14 11.82 26.09
N SER A 153 -46.66 13.07 26.17
CA SER A 153 -45.30 13.42 25.73
C SER A 153 -44.21 12.72 26.54
N VAL A 154 -44.44 12.50 27.86
CA VAL A 154 -43.53 11.71 28.69
C VAL A 154 -43.47 10.24 28.23
N LYS A 155 -44.62 9.62 27.92
CA LYS A 155 -44.66 8.24 27.40
C LYS A 155 -43.95 8.11 26.07
N GLU A 156 -44.13 9.08 25.17
CA GLU A 156 -43.43 9.12 23.88
C GLU A 156 -41.92 9.26 24.07
N MET A 157 -41.47 10.13 24.99
CA MET A 157 -40.05 10.25 25.32
C MET A 157 -39.46 8.96 25.92
N GLU A 158 -40.19 8.23 26.76
CA GLU A 158 -39.74 6.95 27.30
C GLU A 158 -39.60 5.88 26.21
N SER A 159 -40.57 5.81 25.30
CA SER A 159 -40.52 4.92 24.12
C SER A 159 -39.32 5.24 23.22
N LEU A 160 -39.06 6.53 22.98
CA LEU A 160 -37.89 6.97 22.22
C LEU A 160 -36.58 6.62 22.92
N LYS A 161 -36.47 6.81 24.25
CA LYS A 161 -35.29 6.40 25.04
C LYS A 161 -35.03 4.91 24.92
N GLN A 162 -36.07 4.08 25.00
CA GLN A 162 -35.94 2.63 24.84
C GLN A 162 -35.46 2.27 23.42
N SER A 163 -36.01 2.93 22.41
CA SER A 163 -35.60 2.74 21.00
C SER A 163 -34.13 3.11 20.78
N ILE A 164 -33.68 4.23 21.35
CA ILE A 164 -32.27 4.66 21.31
C ILE A 164 -31.36 3.62 21.98
N ASN A 165 -31.75 3.10 23.14
CA ASN A 165 -30.96 2.08 23.83
C ASN A 165 -30.84 0.79 23.01
N ASN A 166 -31.94 0.36 22.37
CA ASN A 166 -31.94 -0.81 21.49
C ASN A 166 -31.02 -0.60 20.28
N LEU A 167 -31.06 0.58 19.65
CA LEU A 167 -30.19 0.93 18.53
C LEU A 167 -28.71 0.98 18.95
N ASN A 168 -28.40 1.54 20.11
CA ASN A 168 -27.02 1.56 20.63
C ASN A 168 -26.49 0.15 20.86
N ASN A 169 -27.27 -0.73 21.46
CA ASN A 169 -26.88 -2.14 21.64
C ASN A 169 -26.64 -2.84 20.31
N ALA A 170 -27.52 -2.62 19.32
CA ALA A 170 -27.37 -3.18 17.98
C ALA A 170 -26.12 -2.64 17.26
N LEU A 171 -25.81 -1.35 17.44
CA LEU A 171 -24.61 -0.73 16.91
C LEU A 171 -23.35 -1.35 17.52
N THR A 172 -23.31 -1.50 18.85
CA THR A 172 -22.19 -2.13 19.54
C THR A 172 -21.97 -3.58 19.11
N GLU A 173 -23.03 -4.36 18.89
CA GLU A 173 -22.89 -5.73 18.37
C GLU A 173 -22.37 -5.75 16.92
N LYS A 174 -22.79 -4.81 16.08
CA LYS A 174 -22.23 -4.66 14.72
C LYS A 174 -20.75 -4.26 14.74
N GLU A 175 -20.36 -3.36 15.63
CA GLU A 175 -18.95 -2.97 15.79
C GLU A 175 -18.09 -4.16 16.20
N LYS A 176 -18.57 -5.00 17.14
CA LYS A 176 -17.89 -6.25 17.52
C LYS A 176 -17.77 -7.23 16.36
N LEU A 177 -18.83 -7.38 15.56
CA LEU A 177 -18.82 -8.26 14.38
C LEU A 177 -17.78 -7.78 13.35
N LEU A 178 -17.81 -6.48 13.02
CA LEU A 178 -16.86 -5.87 12.10
C LEU A 178 -15.42 -6.02 12.59
N ALA A 179 -15.18 -5.85 13.90
CA ALA A 179 -13.86 -6.05 14.48
C ALA A 179 -13.35 -7.50 14.33
N ARG A 180 -14.23 -8.51 14.45
CA ARG A 180 -13.88 -9.92 14.21
C ARG A 180 -13.56 -10.18 12.74
N GLU A 181 -14.38 -9.68 11.82
CA GLU A 181 -14.16 -9.82 10.38
C GLU A 181 -12.85 -9.16 9.92
N LEU A 182 -12.53 -7.99 10.48
CA LEU A 182 -11.26 -7.31 10.23
C LEU A 182 -10.07 -8.09 10.79
N LEU A 183 -10.20 -8.69 11.98
CA LEU A 183 -9.15 -9.52 12.56
C LEU A 183 -8.89 -10.79 11.74
N GLU A 184 -9.96 -11.46 11.29
CA GLU A 184 -9.85 -12.65 10.43
C GLU A 184 -9.22 -12.30 9.09
N SER A 185 -9.67 -11.21 8.46
CA SER A 185 -9.11 -10.72 7.20
C SER A 185 -7.63 -10.37 7.33
N ARG A 186 -7.24 -9.74 8.45
CA ARG A 186 -5.84 -9.45 8.77
C ARG A 186 -5.02 -10.72 8.95
N SER A 187 -5.52 -11.73 9.67
CA SER A 187 -4.83 -13.01 9.85
C SER A 187 -4.57 -13.71 8.51
N LYS A 188 -5.56 -13.71 7.61
CA LYS A 188 -5.40 -14.26 6.25
C LYS A 188 -4.37 -13.49 5.43
N ALA A 189 -4.35 -12.16 5.55
CA ALA A 189 -3.35 -11.33 4.88
C ALA A 189 -1.93 -11.61 5.40
N GLU A 190 -1.76 -11.79 6.71
CA GLU A 190 -0.47 -12.14 7.32
C GLU A 190 0.02 -13.53 6.85
N GLU A 191 -0.87 -14.51 6.73
CA GLU A 191 -0.55 -15.83 6.16
C GLU A 191 -0.05 -15.73 4.71
N LEU A 192 -0.75 -14.97 3.85
CA LEU A 192 -0.35 -14.73 2.47
C LEU A 192 1.00 -14.01 2.35
N ILE A 193 1.31 -13.09 3.27
CA ILE A 193 2.62 -12.42 3.31
C ILE A 193 3.73 -13.44 3.59
N VAL A 194 3.53 -14.34 4.55
CA VAL A 194 4.51 -15.39 4.88
C VAL A 194 4.71 -16.34 3.71
N GLU A 195 3.63 -16.74 3.03
CA GLU A 195 3.72 -17.59 1.83
C GLU A 195 4.48 -16.89 0.70
N THR A 196 4.19 -15.60 0.46
CA THR A 196 4.90 -14.79 -0.54
C THR A 196 6.39 -14.70 -0.24
N GLN A 197 6.78 -14.53 1.04
CA GLN A 197 8.18 -14.52 1.45
C GLN A 197 8.87 -15.87 1.22
N ARG A 198 8.18 -16.99 1.49
CA ARG A 198 8.70 -18.35 1.20
C ARG A 198 8.93 -18.54 -0.29
N LEU A 199 7.98 -18.13 -1.13
CA LEU A 199 8.09 -18.22 -2.59
C LEU A 199 9.24 -17.37 -3.13
N ASN A 200 9.42 -16.14 -2.63
CA ASN A 200 10.54 -15.29 -3.01
C ASN A 200 11.90 -15.90 -2.65
N LYS A 201 12.00 -16.54 -1.47
CA LYS A 201 13.21 -17.27 -1.09
C LYS A 201 13.49 -18.43 -2.04
N ALA A 202 12.48 -19.24 -2.36
CA ALA A 202 12.63 -20.34 -3.32
C ALA A 202 13.02 -19.85 -4.72
N LEU A 203 12.48 -18.71 -5.16
CA LEU A 203 12.85 -18.11 -6.45
C LEU A 203 14.32 -17.67 -6.45
N SER A 204 14.80 -17.05 -5.38
CA SER A 204 16.21 -16.67 -5.26
C SER A 204 17.16 -17.87 -5.27
N GLU A 205 16.73 -19.02 -4.74
CA GLU A 205 17.49 -20.26 -4.78
C GLU A 205 17.50 -20.86 -6.18
N LYS A 206 16.38 -20.82 -6.89
CA LYS A 206 16.30 -21.19 -8.31
C LYS A 206 17.26 -20.36 -9.18
N ASP A 207 17.36 -19.06 -8.95
CA ASP A 207 18.26 -18.20 -9.71
C ASP A 207 19.74 -18.60 -9.51
N ARG A 208 20.14 -18.92 -8.26
CA ARG A 208 21.49 -19.44 -7.98
C ARG A 208 21.76 -20.77 -8.70
N ILE A 209 20.79 -21.68 -8.68
CA ILE A 209 20.92 -22.96 -9.40
C ILE A 209 21.05 -22.72 -10.92
N MET A 210 20.33 -21.74 -11.47
CA MET A 210 20.45 -21.36 -12.88
C MET A 210 21.85 -20.84 -13.21
N ASP A 211 22.42 -19.97 -12.38
CA ASP A 211 23.77 -19.44 -12.56
C ASP A 211 24.83 -20.57 -12.51
N ASP A 212 24.67 -21.52 -11.58
CA ASP A 212 25.57 -22.67 -11.46
C ASP A 212 25.46 -23.61 -12.68
N LEU A 213 24.24 -23.83 -13.20
CA LEU A 213 24.02 -24.58 -14.44
C LEU A 213 24.65 -23.88 -15.65
N GLN A 214 24.57 -22.56 -15.75
CA GLN A 214 25.21 -21.80 -16.83
C GLN A 214 26.74 -21.93 -16.78
N LYS A 215 27.33 -21.85 -15.58
CA LYS A 215 28.78 -22.08 -15.40
C LYS A 215 29.18 -23.49 -15.78
N ALA A 216 28.41 -24.50 -15.36
CA ALA A 216 28.68 -25.90 -15.69
C ALA A 216 28.62 -26.15 -17.21
N ASN A 217 27.65 -25.55 -17.91
CA ASN A 217 27.55 -25.63 -19.36
C ASN A 217 28.76 -24.97 -20.05
N ALA A 218 29.21 -23.80 -19.58
CA ALA A 218 30.40 -23.15 -20.13
C ALA A 218 31.67 -24.01 -19.95
N MET A 219 31.84 -24.66 -18.80
CA MET A 219 32.95 -25.60 -18.57
C MET A 219 32.87 -26.84 -19.49
N LEU A 220 31.65 -27.32 -19.76
CA LEU A 220 31.43 -28.43 -20.67
C LEU A 220 31.77 -28.05 -22.11
N GLU A 221 31.36 -26.88 -22.57
CA GLU A 221 31.69 -26.35 -23.89
C GLU A 221 33.22 -26.22 -24.07
N GLU A 222 33.93 -25.67 -23.07
CA GLU A 222 35.40 -25.61 -23.10
C GLU A 222 36.03 -27.02 -23.18
N THR A 223 35.47 -27.99 -22.45
CA THR A 223 35.96 -29.38 -22.46
C THR A 223 35.72 -30.05 -23.81
N VAL A 224 34.55 -29.82 -24.42
CA VAL A 224 34.23 -30.31 -25.76
C VAL A 224 35.20 -29.72 -26.78
N GLN A 225 35.44 -28.41 -26.75
CA GLN A 225 36.40 -27.76 -27.65
C GLN A 225 37.81 -28.36 -27.52
N LYS A 226 38.32 -28.52 -26.29
CA LYS A 226 39.63 -29.18 -26.06
C LYS A 226 39.68 -30.58 -26.64
N ARG A 227 38.59 -31.35 -26.54
CA ARG A 227 38.52 -32.70 -27.09
C ARG A 227 38.52 -32.68 -28.62
N GLU A 228 37.82 -31.74 -29.24
CA GLU A 228 37.82 -31.55 -30.69
C GLU A 228 39.23 -31.20 -31.19
N ASP A 229 39.94 -30.30 -30.50
CA ASP A 229 41.33 -29.94 -30.82
C ASP A 229 42.27 -31.15 -30.72
N LEU A 230 42.15 -31.96 -29.64
CA LEU A 230 42.92 -33.20 -29.47
C LEU A 230 42.60 -34.24 -30.54
N MET A 231 41.34 -34.34 -30.96
CA MET A 231 40.92 -35.24 -32.03
C MET A 231 41.51 -34.79 -33.37
N ALA A 232 41.52 -33.49 -33.65
CA ALA A 232 42.16 -32.93 -34.84
C ALA A 232 43.68 -33.23 -34.87
N GLN A 233 44.36 -33.09 -33.73
CA GLN A 233 45.78 -33.47 -33.59
C GLN A 233 46.01 -34.95 -33.83
N SER A 234 45.15 -35.82 -33.27
CA SER A 234 45.23 -37.27 -33.45
C SER A 234 45.06 -37.68 -34.92
N ILE A 235 44.11 -37.05 -35.64
CA ILE A 235 43.95 -37.24 -37.09
C ILE A 235 45.22 -36.82 -37.85
N GLY A 236 45.87 -35.73 -37.42
CA GLY A 236 47.16 -35.30 -37.98
C GLY A 236 48.26 -36.35 -37.82
N ILE A 237 48.38 -36.95 -36.62
CA ILE A 237 49.35 -38.02 -36.36
C ILE A 237 49.06 -39.25 -37.21
N ILE A 238 47.79 -39.67 -37.34
CA ILE A 238 47.41 -40.81 -38.19
C ILE A 238 47.88 -40.60 -39.63
N ARG A 239 47.68 -39.40 -40.19
CA ARG A 239 48.16 -39.07 -41.55
C ARG A 239 49.69 -39.14 -41.67
N GLN A 240 50.42 -38.68 -40.65
CA GLN A 240 51.87 -38.78 -40.62
C GLN A 240 52.33 -40.25 -40.54
N MET A 241 51.66 -41.08 -39.74
CA MET A 241 51.93 -42.51 -39.66
C MET A 241 51.68 -43.21 -40.99
N ASP A 242 50.61 -42.88 -41.71
CA ASP A 242 50.32 -43.45 -43.03
C ASP A 242 51.37 -43.02 -44.06
N ALA A 243 51.84 -41.77 -44.03
CA ALA A 243 52.95 -41.32 -44.87
C ALA A 243 54.26 -42.07 -44.56
N LEU A 244 54.57 -42.30 -43.27
CA LEU A 244 55.73 -43.09 -42.86
C LEU A 244 55.62 -44.54 -43.33
N LYS A 245 54.45 -45.17 -43.22
CA LYS A 245 54.23 -46.53 -43.75
C LYS A 245 54.51 -46.61 -45.25
N GLN A 246 54.08 -45.63 -46.03
CA GLN A 246 54.37 -45.58 -47.47
C GLN A 246 55.87 -45.45 -47.75
N GLN A 247 56.59 -44.64 -46.96
CA GLN A 247 58.05 -44.52 -47.07
C GLN A 247 58.76 -45.83 -46.72
N ILE A 248 58.33 -46.51 -45.66
CA ILE A 248 58.88 -47.83 -45.28
C ILE A 248 58.65 -48.84 -46.40
N ALA A 249 57.43 -48.96 -46.92
CA ALA A 249 57.12 -49.88 -48.01
C ALA A 249 57.98 -49.63 -49.26
N PHE A 250 58.22 -48.36 -49.60
CA PHE A 250 59.10 -47.97 -50.70
C PHE A 250 60.57 -48.35 -50.44
N LEU A 251 61.05 -48.20 -49.21
CA LEU A 251 62.40 -48.60 -48.82
C LEU A 251 62.57 -50.12 -48.80
N GLU A 252 61.56 -50.86 -48.35
CA GLU A 252 61.54 -52.33 -48.36
C GLU A 252 61.60 -52.88 -49.79
N ASP A 253 60.84 -52.30 -50.72
CA ASP A 253 60.89 -52.63 -52.15
C ASP A 253 62.30 -52.39 -52.73
N LYS A 254 62.87 -51.21 -52.47
CA LYS A 254 64.26 -50.90 -52.88
C LYS A 254 65.29 -51.83 -52.26
N LEU A 255 65.12 -52.20 -51.00
CA LEU A 255 66.04 -53.11 -50.32
C LEU A 255 65.92 -54.53 -50.88
N GLY A 256 64.70 -54.99 -51.17
CA GLY A 256 64.45 -56.26 -51.85
C GLY A 256 65.16 -56.30 -53.21
N PHE A 257 65.04 -55.23 -53.99
CA PHE A 257 65.76 -55.09 -55.26
C PHE A 257 67.28 -55.07 -55.09
N ALA A 258 67.79 -54.31 -54.11
CA ALA A 258 69.23 -54.26 -53.82
C ALA A 258 69.78 -55.62 -53.38
N LYS A 259 69.04 -56.36 -52.52
CA LYS A 259 69.43 -57.70 -52.10
C LYS A 259 69.43 -58.70 -53.25
N ALA A 260 68.51 -58.57 -54.20
CA ALA A 260 68.49 -59.38 -55.41
C ALA A 260 69.70 -59.12 -56.34
N LEU A 261 70.36 -57.98 -56.22
CA LEU A 261 71.58 -57.62 -56.97
C LEU A 261 72.89 -57.93 -56.22
N ILE A 262 72.85 -58.21 -54.91
CA ILE A 262 74.06 -58.58 -54.18
C ILE A 262 74.51 -59.97 -54.66
N GLY A 263 75.62 -60.01 -55.38
CA GLY A 263 76.18 -61.22 -55.96
C GLY A 263 76.01 -61.34 -57.48
N ASP A 264 75.27 -60.45 -58.13
CA ASP A 264 75.14 -60.38 -59.59
C ASP A 264 76.37 -59.66 -60.15
N VAL A 265 77.49 -60.37 -60.20
CA VAL A 265 78.79 -59.81 -60.58
C VAL A 265 78.93 -59.70 -62.09
N ASN A 266 78.14 -60.44 -62.86
CA ASN A 266 78.12 -60.35 -64.31
C ASN A 266 77.07 -59.33 -64.83
N SER A 267 76.24 -58.77 -63.93
CA SER A 267 75.18 -57.79 -64.21
C SER A 267 74.12 -58.26 -65.20
N ASP A 268 73.85 -59.56 -65.26
CA ASP A 268 72.82 -60.14 -66.13
C ASP A 268 71.41 -60.13 -65.52
N GLY A 269 71.30 -59.70 -64.25
CA GLY A 269 70.06 -59.57 -63.52
C GLY A 269 69.69 -60.79 -62.66
N ALA A 270 70.53 -61.82 -62.60
CA ALA A 270 70.27 -63.04 -61.83
C ALA A 270 71.51 -63.57 -61.09
N VAL A 271 71.51 -63.49 -59.75
CA VAL A 271 72.57 -64.14 -58.94
C VAL A 271 72.50 -65.67 -59.06
N ASP A 272 73.38 -66.28 -59.86
CA ASP A 272 73.42 -67.71 -60.11
C ASP A 272 74.84 -68.30 -60.23
N ILE A 273 74.95 -69.54 -60.71
CA ILE A 273 76.24 -70.24 -60.80
C ILE A 273 77.22 -69.49 -61.72
N ALA A 274 76.75 -68.74 -62.72
CA ALA A 274 77.57 -67.93 -63.59
C ALA A 274 78.34 -66.84 -62.82
N ASP A 275 77.71 -66.21 -61.82
CA ASP A 275 78.38 -65.25 -60.95
C ASP A 275 79.46 -65.88 -60.09
N ALA A 276 79.15 -67.04 -59.49
CA ALA A 276 80.12 -67.80 -58.70
C ALA A 276 81.32 -68.23 -59.55
N GLN A 277 81.09 -68.63 -60.80
CA GLN A 277 82.15 -68.93 -61.75
C GLN A 277 82.97 -67.68 -62.09
N MET A 278 82.35 -66.52 -62.22
CA MET A 278 83.05 -65.28 -62.53
C MET A 278 83.98 -64.85 -61.39
N ILE A 279 83.54 -64.96 -60.12
CA ILE A 279 84.39 -64.73 -58.94
C ILE A 279 85.52 -65.77 -58.87
N ALA A 280 85.24 -67.06 -59.07
CA ALA A 280 86.26 -68.11 -59.02
C ALA A 280 87.32 -67.94 -60.12
N ASN A 281 86.89 -67.59 -61.33
CA ASN A 281 87.79 -67.28 -62.44
C ASN A 281 88.67 -66.07 -62.13
N TYR A 282 88.11 -65.04 -61.48
CA TYR A 282 88.86 -63.87 -61.05
C TYR A 282 89.99 -64.25 -60.07
N ILE A 283 89.68 -65.02 -59.02
CA ILE A 283 90.66 -65.46 -58.01
C ILE A 283 91.78 -66.28 -58.65
N LEU A 284 91.43 -67.19 -59.56
CA LEU A 284 92.41 -68.06 -60.22
C LEU A 284 93.29 -67.33 -61.24
N GLN A 285 92.76 -66.29 -61.92
CA GLN A 285 93.47 -65.58 -62.97
C GLN A 285 94.30 -64.37 -62.49
N GLN A 286 94.17 -63.95 -61.22
CA GLN A 286 94.83 -62.76 -60.65
C GLN A 286 94.69 -61.50 -61.52
N LYS A 287 93.54 -61.31 -62.18
CA LYS A 287 93.29 -60.11 -62.96
C LYS A 287 92.96 -58.95 -62.03
N ASN A 288 93.52 -57.77 -62.33
CA ASN A 288 93.10 -56.53 -61.69
C ASN A 288 91.77 -56.11 -62.33
N PRO A 289 90.67 -55.95 -61.59
CA PRO A 289 89.39 -55.60 -62.17
C PRO A 289 89.37 -54.09 -62.39
N ASP A 290 88.64 -53.67 -63.42
CA ASP A 290 88.33 -52.25 -63.60
C ASP A 290 87.39 -51.73 -62.47
N ASP A 291 86.69 -52.62 -61.75
CA ASP A 291 85.90 -52.28 -60.56
C ASP A 291 85.90 -53.42 -59.51
N ILE A 292 86.84 -53.36 -58.55
CA ILE A 292 86.97 -54.33 -57.43
C ILE A 292 85.66 -54.48 -56.65
N LYS A 293 84.82 -53.42 -56.61
CA LYS A 293 83.65 -53.33 -55.74
C LYS A 293 82.52 -54.29 -56.08
N GLN A 294 82.45 -54.81 -57.31
CA GLN A 294 81.42 -55.76 -57.71
C GLN A 294 81.76 -57.19 -57.28
N PHE A 295 83.05 -57.51 -57.17
CA PHE A 295 83.54 -58.85 -56.85
C PHE A 295 83.83 -59.06 -55.37
N ASP A 296 84.11 -57.98 -54.64
CA ASP A 296 84.30 -57.96 -53.19
C ASP A 296 82.93 -57.91 -52.49
N LEU A 297 82.34 -59.08 -52.29
CA LEU A 297 80.98 -59.23 -51.76
C LEU A 297 80.94 -58.99 -50.25
N ASN A 298 82.03 -59.29 -49.52
CA ASN A 298 82.11 -59.10 -48.09
C ASN A 298 82.57 -57.68 -47.68
N LYS A 299 83.06 -56.88 -48.65
CA LYS A 299 83.53 -55.50 -48.54
C LYS A 299 84.78 -55.32 -47.67
N ASP A 300 85.66 -56.32 -47.63
CA ASP A 300 86.92 -56.25 -46.88
C ASP A 300 88.07 -55.58 -47.67
N GLY A 301 87.80 -55.17 -48.92
CA GLY A 301 88.74 -54.53 -49.82
C GLY A 301 89.56 -55.51 -50.65
N ARG A 302 89.27 -56.82 -50.57
CA ARG A 302 89.92 -57.89 -51.34
C ARG A 302 88.85 -58.76 -51.99
N VAL A 303 89.24 -59.45 -53.06
CA VAL A 303 88.39 -60.44 -53.71
C VAL A 303 89.10 -61.78 -53.55
N ASP A 304 88.59 -62.61 -52.65
CA ASP A 304 89.22 -63.89 -52.31
C ASP A 304 88.20 -65.02 -52.09
N VAL A 305 88.68 -66.13 -51.52
CA VAL A 305 87.86 -67.33 -51.30
C VAL A 305 86.64 -67.02 -50.41
N ALA A 306 86.72 -66.02 -49.52
CA ALA A 306 85.60 -65.59 -48.71
C ALA A 306 84.43 -65.09 -49.56
N ASP A 307 84.68 -64.34 -50.63
CA ASP A 307 83.66 -63.86 -51.56
C ASP A 307 83.04 -65.02 -52.37
N SER A 308 83.88 -65.98 -52.78
CA SER A 308 83.40 -67.22 -53.43
C SER A 308 82.52 -68.08 -52.52
N MET A 309 82.81 -68.12 -51.22
CA MET A 309 81.95 -68.81 -50.25
C MET A 309 80.65 -68.03 -50.01
N LEU A 310 80.70 -66.70 -50.03
CA LEU A 310 79.53 -65.85 -49.83
C LEU A 310 78.55 -65.96 -51.00
N ILE A 311 79.03 -65.92 -52.26
CA ILE A 311 78.18 -66.12 -53.44
C ILE A 311 77.54 -67.51 -53.47
N ALA A 312 78.29 -68.55 -53.12
CA ALA A 312 77.76 -69.91 -53.07
C ALA A 312 76.64 -70.05 -52.02
N ARG A 313 76.81 -69.40 -50.85
CA ARG A 313 75.76 -69.33 -49.85
C ARG A 313 74.53 -68.58 -50.37
N ILE A 314 74.70 -67.44 -51.03
CA ILE A 314 73.60 -66.65 -51.60
C ILE A 314 72.80 -67.48 -52.62
N ILE A 315 73.47 -68.24 -53.49
CA ILE A 315 72.82 -69.10 -54.49
C ILE A 315 72.04 -70.25 -53.82
N LEU A 316 72.57 -70.83 -52.74
CA LEU A 316 71.96 -71.98 -52.06
C LEU A 316 70.83 -71.60 -51.09
N GLU A 317 70.79 -70.35 -50.61
CA GLU A 317 69.76 -69.83 -49.70
C GLU A 317 68.58 -69.14 -50.42
N LYS A 318 68.66 -68.96 -51.75
CA LYS A 318 67.54 -68.56 -52.60
C LYS A 318 66.47 -69.66 -52.68
#